data_AF-A0A350YIQ6-F1
#
_entry.id   AF-A0A350YIQ6-F1
#
_cell.length_a   1.000
_cell.length_b   1.000
_cell.length_c   1.000
_cell.angle_alpha   90.00
_cell.angle_beta   90.00
_cell.angle_gamma   90.00
#
_symmetry.space_group_name_H-M   'P 1'
#
loop_
_entity.id
_entity.type
_entity.pdbx_description
1 polymer ?
#
loop_
_entity_poly.entity_id
_entity_poly.type
_entity_poly.pdbx_seq_one_letter_code
_entity_poly.pdbx_strand_id
1 'polypeptide(L)'
;MTMITAAQLRAARGLLDWTRSELAKASGLSAETIKNIEHGVYMPQESTINSIVKTFGENNVEFTDDDGVKKRHYQVMVLRGKIGYKQFLDHIYSVMKDKGGVIRQFNQSDGNSLPHAEDYAAFHLDRMSKVQNLDARVLTHSGDFSFPAKYCGYHWLDKSIENLLP
;
A
#
# COMPACT_ATOMS: atom_id res chain seq x y z
N MET A 1 6.02 2.93 -13.84
CA MET A 1 7.00 4.04 -13.70
C MET A 1 6.17 5.31 -13.59
N THR A 2 6.09 5.90 -12.40
CA THR A 2 5.20 7.05 -12.17
C THR A 2 5.97 8.32 -12.49
N MET A 3 5.72 8.89 -13.67
CA MET A 3 6.22 10.21 -14.02
C MET A 3 5.45 11.23 -13.18
N ILE A 4 6.14 11.97 -12.31
CA ILE A 4 5.52 13.06 -11.55
C ILE A 4 5.57 14.34 -12.37
N THR A 5 4.46 15.07 -12.45
CA THR A 5 4.42 16.35 -13.15
C THR A 5 4.86 17.51 -12.26
N ALA A 6 5.29 18.62 -12.89
CA ALA A 6 5.59 19.86 -12.20
C ALA A 6 4.38 20.43 -11.44
N ALA A 7 3.16 20.20 -11.94
CA ALA A 7 1.93 20.59 -11.27
C ALA A 7 1.68 19.74 -10.02
N GLN A 8 1.81 18.42 -10.13
CA GLN A 8 1.71 17.50 -9.01
C GLN A 8 2.72 17.83 -7.91
N LEU A 9 3.98 18.13 -8.27
CA LEU A 9 5.00 18.49 -7.28
C LEU A 9 4.62 19.74 -6.48
N ARG A 10 4.16 20.79 -7.16
CA ARG A 10 3.68 22.02 -6.51
C ARG A 10 2.47 21.77 -5.62
N ALA A 11 1.52 20.96 -6.08
CA ALA A 11 0.32 20.61 -5.34
C ALA A 11 0.63 19.79 -4.09
N ALA A 12 1.49 18.76 -4.20
CA ALA A 12 1.95 17.96 -3.07
C ALA A 12 2.62 18.83 -2.00
N ARG A 13 3.48 19.76 -2.44
CA ARG A 13 4.12 20.72 -1.56
C ARG A 13 3.11 21.65 -0.88
N GLY A 14 2.09 22.09 -1.61
CA GLY A 14 0.96 22.87 -1.07
C GLY A 14 0.13 22.11 -0.03
N LEU A 15 -0.09 20.80 -0.19
CA LEU A 15 -0.81 19.99 0.81
C LEU A 15 -0.13 19.91 2.17
N LEU A 16 1.19 20.11 2.20
CA LEU A 16 2.03 20.11 3.41
C LEU A 16 2.41 21.52 3.88
N ASP A 17 1.94 22.57 3.19
CA ASP A 17 2.36 23.97 3.39
C ASP A 17 3.88 24.15 3.38
N TRP A 18 4.59 23.35 2.58
CA TRP A 18 6.05 23.37 2.51
C TRP A 18 6.58 24.44 1.55
N THR A 19 7.71 25.01 1.91
CA THR A 19 8.59 25.76 1.02
C THR A 19 9.47 24.80 0.20
N ARG A 20 10.09 25.30 -0.88
CA ARG A 20 11.05 24.52 -1.68
C ARG A 20 12.24 24.03 -0.84
N SER A 21 12.68 24.85 0.12
CA SER A 21 13.78 24.53 1.03
C SER A 21 13.42 23.41 2.00
N GLU A 22 12.18 23.37 2.49
CA GLU A 22 11.70 22.28 3.34
C GLU A 22 11.62 20.96 2.59
N LEU A 23 11.05 20.97 1.37
CA LEU A 23 11.07 19.77 0.52
C LEU A 23 12.50 19.32 0.21
N ALA A 24 13.37 20.25 -0.19
CA ALA A 24 14.78 19.96 -0.47
C ALA A 24 15.48 19.28 0.71
N LYS A 25 15.30 19.82 1.92
CA LYS A 25 15.84 19.24 3.16
C LYS A 25 15.26 17.84 3.42
N ALA A 26 13.95 17.66 3.28
CA ALA A 26 13.27 16.40 3.54
C ALA A 26 13.62 15.30 2.52
N SER A 27 13.87 15.66 1.26
CA SER A 27 14.21 14.72 0.19
C SER A 27 15.71 14.56 -0.06
N GLY A 28 16.57 15.26 0.69
CA GLY A 28 18.02 15.28 0.47
C GLY A 28 18.43 15.85 -0.89
N LEU A 29 17.62 16.76 -1.45
CA LEU A 29 17.88 17.43 -2.73
C LEU A 29 18.26 18.89 -2.51
N SER A 30 18.71 19.58 -3.55
CA SER A 30 18.93 21.03 -3.47
C SER A 30 17.63 21.80 -3.78
N ALA A 31 17.45 22.99 -3.19
CA ALA A 31 16.28 23.84 -3.49
C ALA A 31 16.22 24.25 -4.97
N GLU A 32 17.36 24.38 -5.64
CA GLU A 32 17.43 24.67 -7.08
C GLU A 32 16.95 23.48 -7.92
N THR A 33 17.29 22.25 -7.51
CA THR A 33 16.76 21.01 -8.12
C THR A 33 15.23 21.01 -8.05
N ILE A 34 14.65 21.24 -6.87
CA ILE A 34 13.19 21.30 -6.68
C ILE A 34 12.57 22.38 -7.57
N LYS A 35 13.13 23.59 -7.55
CA LYS A 35 12.66 24.72 -8.38
C LYS A 35 12.66 24.39 -9.87
N ASN A 36 13.72 23.77 -10.37
CA ASN A 36 13.83 23.44 -11.79
C ASN A 36 12.84 22.34 -12.21
N ILE A 37 12.56 21.37 -11.33
CA ILE A 37 11.51 20.37 -11.57
C ILE A 37 10.13 21.03 -11.58
N GLU A 38 9.84 21.91 -10.63
CA GLU A 38 8.56 22.64 -10.58
C GLU A 38 8.34 23.59 -11.76
N HIS A 39 9.40 24.05 -12.41
CA HIS A 39 9.33 24.85 -13.65
C HIS A 39 9.34 23.99 -14.92
N GLY A 40 9.52 22.67 -14.81
CA GLY A 40 9.59 21.77 -15.98
C GLY A 40 10.83 22.00 -16.86
N VAL A 41 11.91 22.54 -16.29
CA VAL A 41 13.13 22.90 -17.05
C VAL A 41 13.87 21.67 -17.57
N TYR A 42 13.79 20.54 -16.85
CA TYR A 42 14.38 19.27 -17.28
C TYR A 42 13.62 18.08 -16.68
N MET A 43 13.77 16.90 -17.29
CA MET A 43 13.24 15.65 -16.74
C MET A 43 14.15 15.14 -15.60
N PRO A 44 13.65 15.03 -14.36
CA PRO A 44 14.43 14.50 -13.25
C PRO A 44 14.82 13.04 -13.49
N GLN A 45 16.01 12.66 -13.01
CA GLN A 45 16.45 11.28 -12.99
C GLN A 45 15.51 10.43 -12.12
N GLU A 46 15.42 9.13 -12.40
CA GLU A 46 14.56 8.21 -11.67
C GLU A 46 14.85 8.22 -10.16
N SER A 47 16.13 8.28 -9.76
CA SER A 47 16.54 8.39 -8.37
C SER A 47 16.00 9.65 -7.68
N THR A 48 15.91 10.76 -8.41
CA THR A 48 15.36 12.03 -7.90
C THR A 48 13.85 11.92 -7.72
N ILE A 49 13.14 11.33 -8.68
CA ILE A 49 11.70 11.07 -8.58
C ILE A 49 11.42 10.16 -7.39
N ASN A 50 12.16 9.06 -7.24
CA ASN A 50 12.00 8.12 -6.13
C ASN A 50 12.21 8.79 -4.78
N SER A 51 13.21 9.69 -4.65
CA SER A 51 13.41 10.44 -3.41
C SER A 51 12.21 11.32 -3.10
N ILE A 52 11.72 12.08 -4.09
CA ILE A 52 10.55 12.97 -3.92
C ILE A 52 9.29 12.16 -3.53
N VAL A 53 8.98 11.10 -4.29
CA VAL A 53 7.80 10.25 -4.04
C VAL A 53 7.86 9.62 -2.65
N LYS A 54 9.04 9.10 -2.26
CA LYS A 54 9.26 8.54 -0.92
C LYS A 54 9.03 9.60 0.17
N THR A 55 9.64 10.78 0.05
CA THR A 55 9.51 11.86 1.03
C THR A 55 8.07 12.28 1.23
N PHE A 56 7.29 12.46 0.16
CA PHE A 56 5.87 12.77 0.28
C PHE A 56 5.09 11.60 0.89
N GLY A 57 5.37 10.37 0.49
CA GLY A 57 4.75 9.17 1.03
C GLY A 57 4.94 9.02 2.55
N GLU A 58 6.14 9.31 3.05
CA GLU A 58 6.47 9.35 4.49
C GLU A 58 5.75 10.48 5.24
N ASN A 59 5.32 11.52 4.53
CA ASN A 59 4.57 12.65 5.06
C ASN A 59 3.08 12.58 4.71
N ASN A 60 2.56 11.37 4.49
CA ASN A 60 1.15 11.10 4.22
C ASN A 60 0.60 11.82 2.98
N VAL A 61 1.39 11.94 1.91
CA VAL A 61 0.95 12.45 0.61
C VAL A 61 1.31 11.43 -0.47
N GLU A 62 0.36 11.14 -1.35
CA GLU A 62 0.60 10.26 -2.50
C GLU A 62 0.16 10.91 -3.81
N PHE A 63 0.93 10.61 -4.87
CA PHE A 63 0.63 11.00 -6.24
C PHE A 63 -0.33 10.00 -6.86
N THR A 64 -1.30 10.48 -7.64
CA THR A 64 -2.27 9.63 -8.33
C THR A 64 -1.98 9.56 -9.84
N ASP A 65 -2.49 8.52 -10.50
CA ASP A 65 -2.24 8.28 -11.93
C ASP A 65 -2.97 9.29 -12.85
N ASP A 66 -3.95 10.02 -12.32
CA ASP A 66 -4.76 11.04 -13.01
C ASP A 66 -4.24 12.47 -12.80
N ASP A 67 -2.91 12.62 -12.71
CA ASP A 67 -2.21 13.89 -12.46
C ASP A 67 -2.59 14.61 -11.14
N GLY A 68 -3.23 13.88 -10.22
CA GLY A 68 -3.62 14.39 -8.91
C GLY A 68 -2.60 14.14 -7.79
N VAL A 69 -2.90 14.72 -6.64
CA VAL A 69 -2.23 14.45 -5.35
C VAL A 69 -3.28 14.36 -4.26
N LYS A 70 -3.11 13.47 -3.30
CA LYS A 70 -4.02 13.34 -2.17
C LYS A 70 -3.28 13.01 -0.89
N LYS A 71 -3.91 13.28 0.26
CA LYS A 71 -3.41 12.80 1.54
C LYS A 71 -3.55 11.28 1.59
N ARG A 72 -2.48 10.59 1.97
CA ARG A 72 -2.49 9.17 2.27
C ARG A 72 -3.25 8.99 3.57
N HIS A 73 -4.46 8.45 3.46
CA HIS A 73 -5.23 8.06 4.63
C HIS A 73 -4.87 6.62 4.99
N TYR A 74 -3.91 6.45 5.90
CA TYR A 74 -3.74 5.17 6.57
C TYR A 74 -4.91 4.97 7.53
N GLN A 75 -5.91 4.20 7.10
CA GLN A 75 -6.99 3.79 7.98
C GLN A 75 -6.58 2.49 8.68
N VAL A 76 -6.41 2.54 9.99
CA VAL A 76 -6.32 1.33 10.82
C VAL A 76 -7.73 1.01 11.30
N MET A 77 -8.27 -0.12 10.84
CA MET A 77 -9.55 -0.64 11.31
C MET A 77 -9.31 -1.82 12.25
N VAL A 78 -9.82 -1.74 13.48
CA VAL A 78 -9.79 -2.87 14.42
C VAL A 78 -11.14 -3.59 14.35
N LEU A 79 -11.17 -4.70 13.64
CA LEU A 79 -12.36 -5.54 13.46
C LEU A 79 -12.23 -6.79 14.34
N ARG A 80 -13.24 -7.06 15.16
CA ARG A 80 -13.20 -8.14 16.18
C ARG A 80 -14.34 -9.13 16.00
N GLY A 81 -14.09 -10.39 16.37
CA GLY A 81 -15.08 -11.47 16.35
C GLY A 81 -15.59 -11.82 14.94
N LYS A 82 -16.62 -12.68 14.89
CA LYS A 82 -17.21 -13.18 13.63
C LYS A 82 -17.72 -12.06 12.71
N ILE A 83 -18.38 -11.05 13.29
CA ILE A 83 -18.92 -9.92 12.53
C ILE A 83 -17.78 -9.07 11.94
N GLY A 84 -16.76 -8.77 12.74
CA GLY A 84 -15.59 -8.03 12.28
C GLY A 84 -14.83 -8.77 11.17
N TYR A 85 -14.67 -10.09 11.31
CA TYR A 85 -14.07 -10.91 10.27
C TYR A 85 -14.85 -10.87 8.95
N LYS A 86 -16.18 -10.97 9.01
CA LYS A 86 -17.04 -10.80 7.83
C LYS A 86 -16.88 -9.41 7.21
N GLN A 87 -16.89 -8.35 8.02
CA GLN A 87 -16.72 -6.96 7.56
C GLN A 87 -15.37 -6.77 6.87
N PHE A 88 -14.30 -7.36 7.40
CA PHE A 88 -12.97 -7.34 6.78
C PHE A 88 -13.00 -7.96 5.39
N LEU A 89 -13.54 -9.17 5.27
CA LEU A 89 -13.67 -9.89 3.99
C LEU A 89 -14.59 -9.14 3.00
N ASP A 90 -15.66 -8.50 3.47
CA ASP A 90 -16.52 -7.65 2.63
C ASP A 90 -15.82 -6.41 2.12
N HIS A 91 -15.06 -5.74 2.99
CA HIS A 91 -14.31 -4.56 2.61
C HIS A 91 -13.30 -4.90 1.50
N ILE A 92 -12.48 -5.94 1.68
CA ILE A 92 -11.50 -6.36 0.66
C ILE A 92 -12.19 -6.61 -0.68
N TYR A 93 -13.28 -7.37 -0.69
CA TYR A 93 -14.00 -7.64 -1.93
C TYR A 93 -14.56 -6.36 -2.55
N SER A 94 -15.15 -5.47 -1.76
CA SER A 94 -15.75 -4.23 -2.26
C SER A 94 -14.74 -3.30 -2.95
N VAL A 95 -13.50 -3.26 -2.46
CA VAL A 95 -12.41 -2.48 -3.04
C VAL A 95 -11.91 -3.10 -4.34
N MET A 96 -11.85 -4.43 -4.40
CA MET A 96 -11.16 -5.15 -5.46
C MET A 96 -12.08 -5.56 -6.62
N LYS A 97 -13.38 -5.76 -6.38
CA LYS A 97 -14.31 -6.41 -7.32
C LYS A 97 -14.35 -5.82 -8.73
N ASP A 98 -14.17 -4.51 -8.87
CA ASP A 98 -14.38 -3.80 -10.14
C ASP A 98 -13.10 -3.67 -10.97
N LYS A 99 -11.94 -3.48 -10.30
CA LYS A 99 -10.66 -3.16 -10.97
C LYS A 99 -9.52 -4.12 -10.65
N GLY A 100 -9.68 -4.99 -9.67
CA GLY A 100 -8.57 -5.74 -9.09
C GLY A 100 -7.59 -4.82 -8.37
N GLY A 101 -6.32 -5.21 -8.35
CA GLY A 101 -5.25 -4.45 -7.74
C GLY A 101 -4.31 -5.31 -6.91
N VAL A 102 -3.57 -4.63 -6.04
CA VAL A 102 -2.50 -5.23 -5.24
C VAL A 102 -3.00 -5.48 -3.82
N ILE A 103 -2.90 -6.73 -3.35
CA ILE A 103 -3.12 -7.09 -1.95
C ILE A 103 -1.79 -7.53 -1.35
N ARG A 104 -1.43 -6.96 -0.20
CA ARG A 104 -0.32 -7.41 0.64
C ARG A 104 -0.86 -7.66 2.03
N GLN A 105 -0.89 -8.94 2.41
CA GLN A 105 -1.45 -9.39 3.66
C GLN A 105 -0.35 -10.03 4.50
N PHE A 106 -0.28 -9.66 5.78
CA PHE A 106 0.53 -10.34 6.78
C PHE A 106 -0.41 -11.04 7.75
N ASN A 107 -0.25 -12.36 7.89
CA ASN A 107 -1.05 -13.17 8.79
C ASN A 107 -0.19 -13.64 9.95
N GLN A 108 -0.58 -13.23 11.15
CA GLN A 108 -0.10 -13.82 12.39
C GLN A 108 -1.24 -14.64 12.97
N SER A 109 -1.00 -15.92 13.19
CA SER A 109 -1.92 -16.82 13.89
C SER A 109 -1.26 -17.28 15.18
N ASP A 110 -2.05 -17.43 16.24
CA ASP A 110 -1.66 -18.07 17.49
C ASP A 110 -1.65 -19.62 17.39
N GLY A 111 -1.77 -20.17 16.17
CA GLY A 111 -1.87 -21.60 15.90
C GLY A 111 -3.29 -22.15 16.00
N ASN A 112 -4.27 -21.33 16.38
CA ASN A 112 -5.67 -21.73 16.38
C ASN A 112 -6.29 -21.44 15.00
N SER A 113 -7.12 -22.37 14.51
CA SER A 113 -7.99 -22.06 13.38
C SER A 113 -8.96 -20.96 13.82
N LEU A 114 -9.18 -19.95 12.96
CA LEU A 114 -10.18 -18.92 13.22
C LEU A 114 -11.56 -19.62 13.33
N PRO A 115 -12.18 -19.74 14.52
CA PRO A 115 -13.35 -20.62 14.74
C PRO A 115 -14.63 -20.17 14.02
N HIS A 116 -14.55 -19.09 13.26
CA HIS A 116 -15.65 -18.40 12.63
C HIS A 116 -15.47 -18.23 11.11
N ALA A 117 -14.38 -18.77 10.57
CA ALA A 117 -14.00 -18.56 9.18
C ALA A 117 -14.73 -19.49 8.21
N GLU A 118 -15.13 -20.70 8.59
CA GLU A 118 -15.36 -21.76 7.61
C GLU A 118 -16.46 -21.46 6.58
N ASP A 119 -17.68 -21.10 7.00
CA ASP A 119 -18.78 -20.87 6.05
C ASP A 119 -18.57 -19.61 5.19
N TYR A 120 -18.13 -18.51 5.80
CA TYR A 120 -18.03 -17.23 5.10
C TYR A 120 -16.72 -17.06 4.32
N ALA A 121 -15.62 -17.67 4.80
CA ALA A 121 -14.35 -17.64 4.09
C ALA A 121 -14.45 -18.41 2.78
N ALA A 122 -15.11 -19.57 2.75
CA ALA A 122 -15.32 -20.32 1.50
C ALA A 122 -16.05 -19.46 0.45
N PHE A 123 -17.16 -18.82 0.84
CA PHE A 123 -17.87 -17.87 -0.02
C PHE A 123 -16.98 -16.71 -0.47
N HIS A 124 -16.18 -16.14 0.44
CA HIS A 124 -15.29 -15.04 0.13
C HIS A 124 -14.18 -15.44 -0.87
N LEU A 125 -13.57 -16.61 -0.69
CA LEU A 125 -12.53 -17.14 -1.56
C LEU A 125 -13.06 -17.36 -2.97
N ASP A 126 -14.27 -17.91 -3.10
CA ASP A 126 -14.94 -18.08 -4.40
C ASP A 126 -15.15 -16.72 -5.11
N ARG A 127 -15.75 -15.73 -4.45
CA ARG A 127 -15.99 -14.43 -5.09
C ARG A 127 -14.69 -13.68 -5.45
N MET A 128 -13.64 -13.81 -4.63
CA MET A 128 -12.34 -13.21 -4.91
C MET A 128 -11.61 -13.90 -6.08
N SER A 129 -11.78 -15.21 -6.25
CA SER A 129 -11.18 -15.96 -7.37
C SER A 129 -11.64 -15.47 -8.75
N LYS A 130 -12.77 -14.74 -8.80
CA LYS A 130 -13.37 -14.21 -10.03
C LYS A 130 -12.88 -12.80 -10.36
N VAL A 131 -12.19 -12.13 -9.43
CA VAL A 131 -11.68 -10.77 -9.61
C VAL A 131 -10.50 -10.79 -10.59
N GLN A 132 -10.59 -9.97 -11.63
CA GLN A 132 -9.54 -9.82 -12.64
C GLN A 132 -8.43 -8.88 -12.14
N ASN A 133 -7.23 -8.98 -12.72
CA ASN A 133 -6.09 -8.08 -12.43
C ASN A 133 -5.65 -8.06 -10.95
N LEU A 134 -5.67 -9.22 -10.29
CA LEU A 134 -5.29 -9.33 -8.89
C LEU A 134 -3.82 -9.78 -8.74
N ASP A 135 -3.01 -9.00 -8.01
CA ASP A 135 -1.70 -9.41 -7.49
C ASP A 135 -1.78 -9.48 -5.96
N ALA A 136 -2.21 -10.63 -5.46
CA ALA A 136 -2.36 -10.88 -4.05
C ALA A 136 -1.21 -11.72 -3.49
N ARG A 137 -0.59 -11.23 -2.41
CA ARG A 137 0.49 -11.93 -1.71
C ARG A 137 0.26 -11.94 -0.22
N VAL A 138 0.53 -13.10 0.38
CA VAL A 138 0.39 -13.33 1.81
C VAL A 138 1.75 -13.72 2.37
N LEU A 139 2.18 -13.01 3.41
CA LEU A 139 3.29 -13.39 4.25
C LEU A 139 2.72 -14.09 5.50
N THR A 140 3.12 -15.33 5.73
CA THR A 140 2.65 -16.17 6.86
C THR A 140 3.83 -16.71 7.67
N HIS A 141 3.55 -17.29 8.83
CA HIS A 141 4.53 -17.90 9.72
C HIS A 141 5.29 -19.04 9.04
N SER A 142 6.58 -19.22 9.37
CA SER A 142 7.37 -20.33 8.83
C SER A 142 6.73 -21.68 9.18
N GLY A 143 6.55 -22.54 8.16
CA GLY A 143 5.95 -23.87 8.34
C GLY A 143 4.42 -23.89 8.38
N ASP A 144 3.74 -22.76 8.13
CA ASP A 144 2.32 -22.75 7.81
C ASP A 144 2.10 -23.17 6.35
N PHE A 145 1.34 -24.24 6.13
CA PHE A 145 1.01 -24.77 4.81
C PHE A 145 -0.47 -24.53 4.43
N SER A 146 -1.19 -23.71 5.20
CA SER A 146 -2.58 -23.37 4.94
C SER A 146 -2.69 -22.30 3.87
N PHE A 147 -2.95 -22.73 2.63
CA PHE A 147 -3.04 -21.86 1.45
C PHE A 147 -4.43 -21.92 0.79
N PRO A 148 -5.46 -21.34 1.44
CA PRO A 148 -6.84 -21.45 0.97
C PRO A 148 -7.14 -20.58 -0.28
N ALA A 149 -6.43 -19.47 -0.48
CA ALA A 149 -6.64 -18.58 -1.62
C ALA A 149 -5.74 -18.97 -2.79
N LYS A 150 -6.29 -19.73 -3.75
CA LYS A 150 -5.53 -20.21 -4.92
C LYS A 150 -5.04 -19.10 -5.87
N TYR A 151 -5.62 -17.91 -5.75
CA TYR A 151 -5.23 -16.71 -6.50
C TYR A 151 -4.10 -15.92 -5.81
N CYS A 152 -3.58 -16.37 -4.66
CA CYS A 152 -2.53 -15.68 -3.90
C CYS A 152 -1.17 -16.40 -4.00
N GLY A 153 -0.10 -15.61 -4.05
CA GLY A 153 1.25 -16.09 -3.77
C GLY A 153 1.54 -16.08 -2.26
N TYR A 154 2.09 -17.16 -1.72
CA TYR A 154 2.42 -17.29 -0.30
C TYR A 154 3.93 -17.31 -0.09
N HIS A 155 4.39 -16.60 0.93
CA HIS A 155 5.77 -16.63 1.39
C HIS A 155 5.80 -16.81 2.91
N TRP A 156 6.81 -17.52 3.38
CA TRP A 156 7.09 -17.57 4.81
C TRP A 156 7.89 -16.36 5.24
N LEU A 157 7.58 -15.89 6.44
CA LEU A 157 8.43 -14.98 7.17
C LEU A 157 9.76 -15.67 7.47
N ASP A 158 10.86 -14.92 7.35
CA ASP A 158 12.16 -15.41 7.75
C ASP A 158 12.17 -15.63 9.27
N LYS A 159 12.58 -16.82 9.73
CA LYS A 159 12.64 -17.16 11.16
C LYS A 159 13.51 -16.19 11.96
N SER A 160 14.52 -15.58 11.33
CA SER A 160 15.41 -14.62 11.99
C SER A 160 14.70 -13.33 12.41
N ILE A 161 13.55 -13.00 11.79
CA ILE A 161 12.77 -11.80 12.10
C ILE A 161 11.44 -12.08 12.80
N GLU A 162 11.05 -13.36 12.98
CA GLU A 162 9.83 -13.76 13.69
C GLU A 162 9.77 -13.17 15.11
N ASN A 163 10.89 -13.15 15.84
CA ASN A 163 10.98 -12.63 17.20
C ASN A 163 11.02 -11.09 17.30
N LEU A 164 11.06 -10.38 16.15
CA LEU A 164 11.06 -8.92 16.10
C LEU A 164 9.66 -8.34 15.92
N LEU A 165 8.68 -9.19 15.63
CA LEU A 165 7.29 -8.77 15.53
C LEU A 165 6.68 -8.64 16.93
N PRO A 166 5.87 -7.59 17.16
CA PRO A 166 5.22 -7.34 18.45
C PRO A 166 4.23 -8.42 18.86
#